data_AF-A0AAW8TER4-F1
#
_entry.id   AF-A0AAW8TER4-F1
#
_cell.length_a   1.000
_cell.length_b   1.000
_cell.length_c   1.000
_cell.angle_alpha   90.00
_cell.angle_beta   90.00
_cell.angle_gamma   90.00
#
_symmetry.space_group_name_H-M   'P 1'
#
loop_
_entity.id
_entity.type
_entity.pdbx_description
1 polymer ?
#
loop_
_entity_poly.entity_id
_entity_poly.type
_entity_poly.pdbx_seq_one_letter_code
_entity_poly.pdbx_strand_id
1 'polypeptide(L)'
;MMILLVGVCLLGAVGFDSKASAETPAETSVEASPRHAIYRLYNPNSGEHLFTPSNYERATLVNFGWNDEGIGFYGQGYTTTIKVAYVYRVYNPNAGDHHYTAFQDEKEHLIKVGWHDDNISLVMPATLGEPVYRLYNPNAKAGAHHFTLLKSERDHLIKVGWKDEGIGFNAYSTVQ
;
A
#
# COMPACT_ATOMS: atom_id res chain seq x y z
N MET A 1 -74.77 -7.57 39.62
CA MET A 1 -74.23 -7.04 40.89
C MET A 1 -72.73 -6.96 40.74
N MET A 2 -72.19 -5.77 40.97
CA MET A 2 -70.77 -5.39 40.93
C MET A 2 -69.90 -6.34 41.77
N ILE A 3 -68.65 -6.58 41.38
CA ILE A 3 -67.45 -6.22 42.17
C ILE A 3 -66.20 -6.55 41.34
N LEU A 4 -65.47 -5.50 40.98
CA LEU A 4 -64.05 -5.52 40.66
C LEU A 4 -63.26 -5.96 41.91
N LEU A 5 -62.20 -6.75 41.75
CA LEU A 5 -61.02 -6.60 42.60
C LEU A 5 -59.75 -6.98 41.85
N VAL A 6 -58.79 -6.07 42.01
CA VAL A 6 -57.47 -5.98 41.40
C VAL A 6 -56.49 -6.85 42.19
N GLY A 7 -55.51 -7.42 41.49
CA GLY A 7 -54.13 -7.31 41.97
C GLY A 7 -53.38 -8.58 42.34
N VAL A 8 -52.07 -8.46 42.10
CA VAL A 8 -50.95 -9.25 42.62
C VAL A 8 -50.61 -10.50 41.83
N CYS A 9 -49.82 -10.26 40.79
CA CYS A 9 -48.86 -11.20 40.23
C CYS A 9 -47.61 -11.17 41.13
N LEU A 10 -47.20 -12.30 41.73
CA LEU A 10 -45.80 -12.59 42.07
C LEU A 10 -45.62 -14.07 42.50
N LEU A 11 -44.71 -14.74 41.78
CA LEU A 11 -43.73 -15.77 42.18
C LEU A 11 -44.13 -17.22 42.49
N GLY A 12 -43.47 -18.11 41.72
CA GLY A 12 -43.11 -19.49 42.07
C GLY A 12 -43.42 -20.46 40.92
N ALA A 13 -42.55 -21.35 40.44
CA ALA A 13 -41.15 -21.62 40.67
C ALA A 13 -40.67 -22.54 39.52
N VAL A 14 -39.45 -22.26 39.04
CA VAL A 14 -38.42 -23.13 38.43
C VAL A 14 -38.78 -24.37 37.58
N GLY A 15 -38.20 -24.39 36.38
CA GLY A 15 -37.96 -25.59 35.58
C GLY A 15 -37.19 -25.26 34.30
N PHE A 16 -36.00 -24.66 34.41
CA PHE A 16 -35.10 -24.49 33.26
C PHE A 16 -34.01 -25.56 33.35
N ASP A 17 -34.08 -26.55 32.47
CA ASP A 17 -32.97 -27.44 32.15
C ASP A 17 -31.85 -26.62 31.52
N SER A 18 -30.83 -26.29 32.30
CA SER A 18 -29.60 -25.65 31.83
C SER A 18 -28.73 -26.68 31.13
N LYS A 19 -29.01 -26.92 29.84
CA LYS A 19 -28.00 -27.47 28.94
C LYS A 19 -27.04 -26.33 28.62
N ALA A 20 -25.91 -26.28 29.32
CA ALA A 20 -24.82 -25.36 29.04
C ALA A 20 -24.35 -25.59 27.59
N SER A 21 -24.78 -24.70 26.69
CA SER A 21 -24.14 -24.55 25.38
C SER A 21 -22.80 -23.89 25.65
N ALA A 22 -21.71 -24.60 25.41
CA ALA A 22 -20.38 -24.00 25.40
C ALA A 22 -20.38 -22.91 24.32
N GLU A 23 -20.43 -21.65 24.74
CA GLU A 23 -20.14 -20.52 23.86
C GLU A 23 -18.72 -20.70 23.36
N THR A 24 -18.60 -20.94 22.06
CA THR A 24 -17.32 -20.90 21.37
C THR A 24 -16.78 -19.48 21.53
N PRO A 25 -15.55 -19.28 22.02
CA PRO A 25 -15.00 -17.93 22.14
C PRO A 25 -15.08 -17.23 20.78
N ALA A 26 -15.71 -16.06 20.75
CA ALA A 26 -15.69 -15.19 19.58
C ALA A 26 -14.22 -14.95 19.21
N GLU A 27 -13.84 -15.43 18.04
CA GLU A 27 -12.52 -15.21 17.47
C GLU A 27 -12.36 -13.69 17.30
N THR A 28 -11.46 -13.10 18.10
CA THR A 28 -11.14 -11.68 18.02
C THR A 28 -10.55 -11.41 16.65
N SER A 29 -11.37 -11.00 15.69
CA SER A 29 -10.91 -10.56 14.38
C SER A 29 -10.01 -9.34 14.60
N VAL A 30 -8.70 -9.53 14.39
CA VAL A 30 -7.77 -8.41 14.26
C VAL A 30 -8.24 -7.58 13.07
N GLU A 31 -8.85 -6.43 13.33
CA GLU A 31 -9.18 -5.44 12.29
C GLU A 31 -7.94 -5.22 11.43
N ALA A 32 -8.01 -5.63 10.16
CA ALA A 32 -6.91 -5.48 9.23
C ALA A 32 -6.59 -3.99 9.13
N SER A 33 -5.33 -3.63 9.37
CA SER A 33 -4.90 -2.24 9.33
C SER A 33 -5.29 -1.60 8.00
N PRO A 34 -5.80 -0.36 7.99
CA PRO A 34 -6.28 0.26 6.77
C PRO A 34 -5.15 0.34 5.75
N ARG A 35 -5.46 0.05 4.49
CA ARG A 35 -4.52 0.07 3.36
C ARG A 35 -5.07 0.99 2.27
N HIS A 36 -4.18 1.63 1.51
CA HIS A 36 -4.57 2.42 0.34
C HIS A 36 -3.85 1.90 -0.90
N ALA A 37 -4.53 1.92 -2.04
CA ALA A 37 -3.98 1.42 -3.29
C ALA A 37 -2.95 2.40 -3.85
N ILE A 38 -1.80 1.87 -4.27
CA ILE A 38 -0.84 2.57 -5.11
C ILE A 38 -0.91 1.97 -6.50
N TYR A 39 -1.35 2.78 -7.47
CA TYR A 39 -1.47 2.36 -8.85
C TYR A 39 -0.13 2.45 -9.56
N ARG A 40 0.13 1.51 -10.46
CA ARG A 40 1.29 1.52 -11.35
C ARG A 40 0.83 1.83 -12.76
N LEU A 41 1.46 2.82 -13.39
CA LEU A 41 1.20 3.21 -14.76
C LEU A 41 2.49 3.11 -15.57
N TYR A 42 2.39 2.57 -16.78
CA TYR A 42 3.49 2.41 -17.70
C TYR A 42 3.37 3.38 -18.88
N ASN A 43 4.44 4.11 -19.19
CA ASN A 43 4.53 4.95 -20.37
C ASN A 43 5.19 4.19 -21.52
N PRO A 44 4.45 3.78 -22.57
CA PRO A 44 5.02 3.03 -23.69
C PRO A 44 6.01 3.84 -24.54
N ASN A 45 6.03 5.17 -24.42
CA ASN A 45 6.93 6.02 -25.20
C ASN A 45 8.32 6.18 -24.55
N SER A 46 8.39 6.19 -23.22
CA SER A 46 9.65 6.35 -22.47
C SER A 46 10.14 5.08 -21.79
N GLY A 47 9.26 4.09 -21.59
CA GLY A 47 9.54 2.91 -20.77
C GLY A 47 9.40 3.14 -19.27
N GLU A 48 8.97 4.34 -18.86
CA GLU A 48 8.84 4.73 -17.47
C GLU A 48 7.66 4.06 -16.77
N HIS A 49 7.83 3.80 -15.47
CA HIS A 49 6.72 3.49 -14.56
C HIS A 49 6.49 4.63 -13.57
N LEU A 50 5.22 4.98 -13.35
CA LEU A 50 4.80 5.93 -12.33
C LEU A 50 3.88 5.25 -11.32
N PHE A 51 4.14 5.52 -10.04
CA PHE A 51 3.34 5.07 -8.91
C PHE A 51 2.56 6.24 -8.30
N THR A 52 1.26 6.04 -8.12
CA THR A 52 0.39 7.09 -7.56
C THR A 52 -0.74 6.56 -6.69
N PRO A 53 -1.04 7.20 -5.55
CA PRO A 53 -2.27 6.97 -4.80
C PRO A 53 -3.47 7.76 -5.38
N SER A 54 -3.23 8.69 -6.32
CA SER A 54 -4.23 9.62 -6.82
C SER A 54 -5.00 9.03 -7.99
N ASN A 55 -6.30 8.79 -7.80
CA ASN A 55 -7.19 8.40 -8.90
C ASN A 55 -7.25 9.48 -10.00
N TYR A 56 -7.09 10.75 -9.65
CA TYR A 56 -7.08 11.85 -10.61
C TYR A 56 -5.82 11.84 -11.49
N GLU A 57 -4.64 11.65 -10.88
CA GLU A 57 -3.38 11.53 -11.64
C GLU A 57 -3.41 10.30 -12.54
N ARG A 58 -3.87 9.15 -12.02
CA ARG A 58 -4.07 7.92 -12.79
C ARG A 58 -4.95 8.16 -14.02
N ALA A 59 -6.15 8.72 -13.83
CA ALA A 59 -7.08 8.97 -14.94
C ALA A 59 -6.49 9.96 -15.97
N THR A 60 -5.76 10.97 -15.50
CA THR A 60 -5.11 11.97 -16.35
C THR A 60 -4.03 11.34 -17.22
N LEU A 61 -3.16 10.50 -16.65
CA LEU A 61 -2.09 9.82 -17.38
C LEU A 61 -2.64 8.81 -18.40
N VAL A 62 -3.71 8.07 -18.04
CA VAL A 62 -4.42 7.20 -18.98
C VAL A 62 -4.98 8.01 -20.16
N ASN A 63 -5.57 9.18 -19.90
CA ASN A 63 -6.03 10.08 -20.97
C ASN A 63 -4.88 10.60 -21.85
N PHE A 64 -3.65 10.67 -21.33
CA PHE A 64 -2.44 10.98 -22.07
C PHE A 64 -1.75 9.75 -22.70
N GLY A 65 -2.40 8.59 -22.71
CA GLY A 65 -1.92 7.39 -23.42
C GLY A 65 -0.98 6.50 -22.60
N TRP A 66 -0.90 6.68 -21.28
CA TRP A 66 -0.22 5.73 -20.41
C TRP A 66 -1.08 4.48 -20.21
N ASN A 67 -0.42 3.34 -20.05
CA ASN A 67 -1.07 2.08 -19.74
C ASN A 67 -1.25 1.97 -18.23
N ASP A 68 -2.49 1.75 -17.81
CA ASP A 68 -2.82 1.45 -16.42
C ASP A 68 -2.61 -0.04 -16.15
N GLU A 69 -1.64 -0.36 -15.29
CA GLU A 69 -1.32 -1.73 -14.91
C GLU A 69 -2.03 -2.16 -13.61
N GLY A 70 -2.91 -1.30 -13.09
CA GLY A 70 -3.67 -1.56 -11.88
C GLY A 70 -2.87 -1.26 -10.61
N ILE A 71 -3.19 -2.00 -9.53
CA ILE A 71 -2.57 -1.82 -8.23
C ILE A 71 -1.20 -2.48 -8.26
N GLY A 72 -0.13 -1.71 -8.14
CA GLY A 72 1.22 -2.24 -8.01
C GLY A 72 1.47 -2.82 -6.62
N PHE A 73 0.98 -2.12 -5.59
CA PHE A 73 1.03 -2.54 -4.20
C PHE A 73 0.07 -1.70 -3.34
N TYR A 74 -0.14 -2.12 -2.09
CA TYR A 74 -0.91 -1.37 -1.10
C TYR A 74 0.02 -0.69 -0.09
N GLY A 75 -0.19 0.60 0.13
CA GLY A 75 0.47 1.38 1.19
C GLY A 75 -0.28 1.30 2.53
N GLN A 76 0.27 1.98 3.54
CA GLN A 76 -0.36 2.10 4.85
C GLN A 76 -1.40 3.23 4.86
N GLY A 77 -2.65 2.89 5.12
CA GLY A 77 -3.73 3.86 5.30
C GLY A 77 -3.59 4.60 6.63
N TYR A 78 -4.46 5.59 6.85
CA TYR A 78 -4.43 6.44 8.05
C TYR A 78 -4.47 5.61 9.35
N THR A 79 -3.52 5.84 10.23
CA THR A 79 -3.36 5.11 11.50
C THR A 79 -2.56 5.94 12.49
N THR A 80 -2.81 5.73 13.77
CA THR A 80 -2.05 6.33 14.89
C THR A 80 -1.18 5.31 15.61
N THR A 81 -1.31 4.02 15.29
CA THR A 81 -0.69 2.91 16.03
C THR A 81 0.44 2.23 15.26
N ILE A 82 0.52 2.40 13.94
CA ILE A 82 1.52 1.76 13.08
C ILE A 82 2.53 2.79 12.61
N LYS A 83 3.81 2.43 12.70
CA LYS A 83 4.90 3.25 12.14
C LYS A 83 4.84 3.23 10.61
N VAL A 84 4.90 4.40 10.00
CA VAL A 84 4.92 4.58 8.55
C VAL A 84 6.29 5.01 8.06
N ALA A 85 6.60 4.66 6.82
CA ALA A 85 7.67 5.23 6.02
C ALA A 85 7.07 6.13 4.95
N TYR A 86 7.71 7.27 4.70
CA TYR A 86 7.38 8.13 3.57
C TYR A 86 8.33 7.82 2.43
N VAL A 87 7.78 7.38 1.30
CA VAL A 87 8.53 7.16 0.06
C VAL A 87 8.31 8.37 -0.83
N TYR A 88 9.34 9.17 -0.98
CA TYR A 88 9.32 10.41 -1.75
C TYR A 88 9.44 10.12 -3.24
N ARG A 89 8.64 10.82 -4.06
CA ARG A 89 8.77 10.82 -5.50
C ARG A 89 9.53 12.07 -5.96
N VAL A 90 10.59 11.88 -6.72
CA VAL A 90 11.38 12.96 -7.32
C VAL A 90 11.50 12.75 -8.82
N TYR A 91 11.55 13.84 -9.58
CA TYR A 91 11.54 13.84 -11.04
C TYR A 91 12.85 14.39 -11.61
N ASN A 92 13.42 13.69 -12.59
CA ASN A 92 14.58 14.13 -13.34
C ASN A 92 14.15 14.83 -14.64
N PRO A 93 14.26 16.16 -14.73
CA PRO A 93 13.84 16.88 -15.93
C PRO A 93 14.71 16.58 -17.18
N ASN A 94 15.91 16.02 -17.01
CA ASN A 94 16.82 15.74 -18.12
C ASN A 94 16.54 14.39 -18.81
N ALA A 95 16.11 13.39 -18.02
CA ALA A 95 15.78 12.05 -18.50
C ALA A 95 14.27 11.88 -18.73
N GLY A 96 13.44 12.68 -18.04
CA GLY A 96 12.00 12.48 -18.01
C GLY A 96 11.63 11.22 -17.23
N ASP A 97 12.28 10.97 -16.09
CA ASP A 97 11.99 9.81 -15.24
C ASP A 97 11.78 10.17 -13.76
N HIS A 98 10.90 9.42 -13.10
CA HIS A 98 10.66 9.52 -11.66
C HIS A 98 11.48 8.46 -10.88
N HIS A 99 11.97 8.87 -9.70
CA HIS A 99 12.62 8.00 -8.73
C HIS A 99 11.84 8.00 -7.41
N TYR A 100 11.92 6.88 -6.69
CA TYR A 100 11.25 6.68 -5.40
C TYR A 100 12.27 6.30 -4.34
N THR A 101 12.23 7.00 -3.21
CA THR A 101 13.15 6.75 -2.10
C THR A 101 12.49 6.92 -0.74
N ALA A 102 12.79 6.00 0.19
CA ALA A 102 12.46 6.13 1.60
C ALA A 102 13.55 6.90 2.39
N PHE A 103 14.63 7.33 1.73
CA PHE A 103 15.75 8.03 2.34
C PHE A 103 15.69 9.52 2.04
N GLN A 104 15.49 10.32 3.08
CA GLN A 104 15.45 11.77 2.98
C GLN A 104 16.77 12.33 2.39
N ASP A 105 17.92 11.80 2.79
CA ASP A 105 19.22 12.24 2.27
C ASP A 105 19.38 11.97 0.76
N GLU A 106 18.82 10.86 0.25
CA GLU A 106 18.84 10.55 -1.19
C GLU A 106 17.98 11.55 -1.96
N LYS A 107 16.77 11.84 -1.46
CA LYS A 107 15.91 12.90 -2.00
C LYS A 107 16.63 14.24 -2.05
N GLU A 108 17.21 14.68 -0.93
CA GLU A 108 17.89 15.96 -0.81
C GLU A 108 19.12 16.05 -1.73
N HIS A 109 19.85 14.95 -1.86
CA HIS A 109 20.95 14.85 -2.82
C HIS A 109 20.46 15.01 -4.26
N LEU A 110 19.40 14.30 -4.65
CA LEU A 110 18.83 14.36 -6.01
C LEU A 110 18.36 15.78 -6.35
N ILE A 111 17.68 16.45 -5.42
CA ILE A 111 17.27 17.85 -5.57
C ILE A 111 18.49 18.75 -5.78
N LYS A 112 19.55 18.55 -4.96
CA LYS A 112 20.79 19.33 -5.07
C LYS A 112 21.48 19.15 -6.43
N VAL A 113 21.35 17.99 -7.08
CA VAL A 113 21.90 17.73 -8.42
C VAL A 113 20.91 18.04 -9.56
N GLY A 114 19.81 18.74 -9.27
CA GLY A 114 18.91 19.32 -10.27
C GLY A 114 17.63 18.54 -10.53
N TRP A 115 17.29 17.56 -9.71
CA TRP A 115 15.97 16.91 -9.76
C TRP A 115 14.93 17.78 -9.05
N HIS A 116 13.66 17.54 -9.36
CA HIS A 116 12.54 18.24 -8.73
C HIS A 116 11.82 17.33 -7.73
N ASP A 117 11.40 17.91 -6.61
CA ASP A 117 10.46 17.25 -5.69
C ASP A 117 9.04 17.43 -6.23
N ASP A 118 8.34 16.32 -6.47
CA ASP A 118 6.94 16.36 -6.89
C ASP A 118 6.00 16.78 -5.75
N ASN A 119 6.52 16.87 -4.52
CA ASN A 119 5.75 17.05 -3.29
C ASN A 119 4.73 15.90 -3.09
N ILE A 120 5.04 14.73 -3.63
CA ILE A 120 4.25 13.50 -3.48
C ILE A 120 5.04 12.52 -2.62
N SER A 121 4.37 11.98 -1.62
CA SER A 121 4.92 10.95 -0.74
C SER A 121 3.94 9.79 -0.63
N LEU A 122 4.39 8.59 -0.98
CA LEU A 122 3.64 7.38 -0.76
C LEU A 122 3.79 6.99 0.71
N VAL A 123 2.66 6.83 1.42
CA VAL A 123 2.66 6.39 2.82
C VAL A 123 2.70 4.86 2.85
N MET A 124 3.82 4.32 3.30
CA MET A 124 4.13 2.89 3.28
C MET A 124 4.30 2.35 4.70
N PRO A 125 4.12 1.05 4.96
CA PRO A 125 4.47 0.48 6.27
C PRO A 125 5.98 0.57 6.52
N ALA A 126 6.39 0.99 7.72
CA ALA A 126 7.81 1.06 8.05
C ALA A 126 8.43 -0.33 8.25
N THR A 127 7.71 -1.24 8.91
CA THR A 127 8.24 -2.55 9.35
C THR A 127 7.33 -3.73 9.02
N LEU A 128 6.14 -3.49 8.44
CA LEU A 128 5.18 -4.52 8.06
C LEU A 128 5.16 -4.71 6.54
N GLY A 129 4.52 -5.78 6.08
CA GLY A 129 4.39 -6.07 4.65
C GLY A 129 5.60 -6.83 4.10
N GLU A 130 5.72 -6.78 2.78
CA GLU A 130 6.74 -7.44 1.99
C GLU A 130 7.73 -6.42 1.42
N PRO A 131 8.99 -6.82 1.16
CA PRO A 131 9.98 -5.94 0.57
C PRO A 131 9.65 -5.62 -0.89
N VAL A 132 9.71 -4.33 -1.24
CA VAL A 132 9.76 -3.88 -2.62
C VAL A 132 11.22 -3.73 -3.03
N TYR A 133 11.64 -4.56 -3.97
CA TYR A 133 12.99 -4.55 -4.52
C TYR A 133 13.17 -3.41 -5.50
N ARG A 134 14.27 -2.67 -5.36
CA ARG A 134 14.68 -1.60 -6.28
C ARG A 134 15.81 -2.11 -7.16
N LEU A 135 15.67 -1.96 -8.47
CA LEU A 135 16.70 -2.30 -9.45
C LEU A 135 17.00 -1.13 -10.36
N TYR A 136 18.27 -0.98 -10.72
CA TYR A 136 18.75 0.06 -11.63
C TYR A 136 19.26 -0.51 -12.95
N ASN A 137 18.79 0.04 -14.07
CA ASN A 137 19.25 -0.25 -15.41
C ASN A 137 20.29 0.79 -15.86
N PRO A 138 21.60 0.45 -15.87
CA PRO A 138 22.65 1.39 -16.29
C PRO A 138 22.59 1.76 -17.79
N ASN A 139 21.79 1.06 -18.59
CA ASN A 139 21.68 1.27 -20.03
C ASN A 139 20.43 2.06 -20.43
N ALA A 140 19.56 2.40 -19.48
CA ALA A 140 18.33 3.15 -19.74
C ALA A 140 18.61 4.66 -19.84
N LYS A 141 17.95 5.32 -20.79
CA LYS A 141 17.94 6.80 -20.87
C LYS A 141 16.87 7.43 -19.96
N ALA A 142 15.76 6.73 -19.78
CA ALA A 142 14.62 7.06 -18.93
C ALA A 142 14.04 5.75 -18.39
N GLY A 143 13.29 5.80 -17.28
CA GLY A 143 12.76 4.59 -16.64
C GLY A 143 13.88 3.70 -16.10
N ALA A 144 14.95 4.32 -15.58
CA ALA A 144 16.14 3.57 -15.19
C ALA A 144 15.96 2.76 -13.91
N HIS A 145 14.89 2.97 -13.14
CA HIS A 145 14.61 2.20 -11.93
C HIS A 145 13.35 1.34 -12.08
N HIS A 146 13.40 0.13 -11.53
CA HIS A 146 12.27 -0.79 -11.43
C HIS A 146 11.99 -1.13 -9.97
N PHE A 147 10.71 -1.17 -9.61
CA PHE A 147 10.24 -1.48 -8.26
C PHE A 147 9.28 -2.67 -8.31
N THR A 148 9.58 -3.74 -7.56
CA THR A 148 8.78 -4.96 -7.59
C THR A 148 8.72 -5.70 -6.26
N LEU A 149 7.56 -6.28 -5.96
CA LEU A 149 7.39 -7.26 -4.89
C LEU A 149 7.88 -8.66 -5.31
N LEU A 150 7.97 -8.93 -6.61
CA LEU A 150 8.27 -10.26 -7.13
C LEU A 150 9.77 -10.50 -7.13
N LYS A 151 10.22 -11.32 -6.18
CA LYS A 151 11.61 -11.81 -6.13
C LYS A 151 12.06 -12.46 -7.45
N SER A 152 11.17 -13.18 -8.14
CA SER A 152 11.47 -13.79 -9.43
C SER A 152 11.71 -12.76 -10.54
N GLU A 153 10.99 -11.63 -10.53
CA GLU A 153 11.20 -10.54 -11.49
C GLU A 153 12.54 -9.86 -11.22
N ARG A 154 12.84 -9.54 -9.95
CA ARG A 154 14.16 -9.05 -9.55
C ARG A 154 15.28 -9.99 -10.01
N ASP A 155 15.16 -11.28 -9.70
CA ASP A 155 16.17 -12.29 -10.04
C ASP A 155 16.34 -12.44 -11.57
N HIS A 156 15.28 -12.21 -12.36
CA HIS A 156 15.35 -12.17 -13.81
C HIS A 156 16.07 -10.92 -14.32
N LEU A 157 15.71 -9.73 -13.81
CA LEU A 157 16.31 -8.45 -14.19
C LEU A 157 17.82 -8.41 -13.90
N ILE A 158 18.25 -8.97 -12.76
CA ILE A 158 19.68 -9.15 -12.44
C ILE A 158 20.39 -9.99 -13.51
N LYS A 159 19.79 -11.11 -13.93
CA LYS A 159 20.37 -11.99 -14.96
C LYS A 159 20.53 -11.29 -16.32
N VAL A 160 19.65 -10.33 -16.64
CA VAL A 160 19.72 -9.55 -17.87
C VAL A 160 20.48 -8.22 -17.71
N GLY A 161 21.24 -8.06 -16.62
CA GLY A 161 22.24 -7.00 -16.46
C GLY A 161 21.81 -5.78 -15.66
N TRP A 162 20.64 -5.81 -15.01
CA TRP A 162 20.25 -4.76 -14.06
C TRP A 162 21.01 -4.92 -12.75
N LYS A 163 21.23 -3.82 -12.03
CA LYS A 163 21.85 -3.82 -10.71
C LYS A 163 20.77 -3.92 -9.63
N ASP A 164 20.93 -4.87 -8.71
CA ASP A 164 20.13 -4.93 -7.49
C ASP A 164 20.59 -3.82 -6.54
N GLU A 165 19.67 -2.95 -6.14
CA GLU A 165 19.92 -1.89 -5.16
C GLU A 165 19.31 -2.24 -3.79
N GLY A 166 18.75 -3.45 -3.65
CA GLY A 166 18.19 -3.95 -2.41
C GLY A 166 16.73 -3.56 -2.20
N ILE A 167 16.34 -3.42 -0.94
CA ILE A 167 14.98 -3.10 -0.53
C ILE A 167 14.82 -1.57 -0.57
N GLY A 168 13.96 -1.07 -1.45
CA GLY A 168 13.64 0.36 -1.50
C GLY A 168 12.71 0.79 -0.38
N PHE A 169 11.70 -0.03 -0.08
CA PHE A 169 10.72 0.15 1.00
C PHE A 169 9.89 -1.13 1.17
N ASN A 170 9.04 -1.19 2.20
CA ASN A 170 8.06 -2.28 2.36
C ASN A 170 6.68 -1.84 1.87
N ALA A 171 5.90 -2.80 1.37
CA ALA A 171 4.52 -2.59 0.95
C ALA A 171 3.65 -3.82 1.25
N TYR A 172 2.34 -3.65 1.30
CA TYR A 172 1.43 -4.79 1.36
C TYR A 172 1.18 -5.31 -0.06
N SER A 173 1.33 -6.62 -0.26
CA SER A 173 1.10 -7.26 -1.54
C SER A 173 -0.38 -7.23 -1.93
N THR A 174 -0.64 -7.43 -3.22
CA THR A 174 -2.00 -7.46 -3.80
C THR A 174 -2.67 -8.82 -3.68
N VAL A 175 -1.94 -9.84 -3.20
CA VAL A 175 -2.44 -11.19 -2.95
C VAL A 175 -2.54 -11.36 -1.44
N GLN A 176 -3.76 -11.60 -0.93
CA GLN A 176 -3.96 -11.98 0.48
C GLN A 176 -3.78 -13.49 0.65
#